data_AF-A0A1I3SYC2-F1
#
_entry.id   AF-A0A1I3SYC2-F1
#
_cell.length_a   1.000
_cell.length_b   1.000
_cell.length_c   1.000
_cell.angle_alpha   90.00
_cell.angle_beta   90.00
_cell.angle_gamma   90.00
#
_symmetry.space_group_name_H-M   'P 1'
#
loop_
_entity.id
_entity.type
_entity.pdbx_description
1 polymer ?
#
loop_
_entity_poly.entity_id
_entity_poly.type
_entity_poly.pdbx_seq_one_letter_code
_entity_poly.pdbx_strand_id
1 'polypeptide(L)'
;MSDTWRLYDRDHRDFMYELMDTKVESIPLPLLGEIQLRPDIHDHIKINGEIYSVCILNLANNAAFVRRLDLSGNHDTEYKPNARCPHCGYEDIDCFEWSGDEGDRECGHCSLPFSYTREIIIEYSTEKKGPSNKPVRVEL
;
A
#
# COMPACT_ATOMS: atom_id res chain seq x y z
N MET A 1 -13.55 25.03 -15.80
CA MET A 1 -13.28 24.47 -14.46
C MET A 1 -11.94 25.05 -14.02
N SER A 2 -11.75 25.33 -12.74
CA SER A 2 -10.43 25.80 -12.26
C SER A 2 -9.39 24.71 -12.53
N ASP A 3 -8.24 25.08 -13.09
CA ASP A 3 -7.10 24.16 -13.27
C ASP A 3 -6.27 24.03 -11.98
N THR A 4 -6.69 24.73 -10.91
CA THR A 4 -6.04 24.66 -9.61
C THR A 4 -6.47 23.41 -8.84
N TRP A 5 -5.48 22.64 -8.39
CA TRP A 5 -5.63 21.47 -7.53
C TRP A 5 -4.98 21.70 -6.17
N ARG A 6 -5.66 21.28 -5.10
CA ARG A 6 -5.19 21.38 -3.71
C ARG A 6 -4.53 20.08 -3.28
N LEU A 7 -3.37 20.19 -2.63
CA LEU A 7 -2.60 19.06 -2.15
C LEU A 7 -2.76 18.92 -0.65
N TYR A 8 -3.21 17.76 -0.18
CA TYR A 8 -3.40 17.46 1.24
C TYR A 8 -2.52 16.28 1.66
N ASP A 9 -2.00 16.31 2.88
CA ASP A 9 -1.27 15.17 3.42
C ASP A 9 -2.24 14.02 3.74
N ARG A 10 -2.08 12.89 3.05
CA ARG A 10 -2.89 11.68 3.26
C ARG A 10 -2.64 11.06 4.63
N ASP A 11 -1.41 11.12 5.14
CA ASP A 11 -1.00 10.42 6.35
C ASP A 11 -1.26 11.25 7.63
N HIS A 12 -1.99 12.37 7.50
CA HIS A 12 -2.55 13.03 8.67
C HIS A 12 -3.56 12.09 9.35
N ARG A 13 -3.21 11.65 10.57
CA ARG A 13 -3.91 10.61 11.33
C ARG A 13 -5.41 10.89 11.32
N ASP A 14 -6.19 9.86 10.98
CA ASP A 14 -7.64 9.71 11.23
C ASP A 14 -8.63 9.84 10.07
N PHE A 15 -8.24 10.15 8.83
CA PHE A 15 -9.25 10.50 7.78
C PHE A 15 -9.45 9.52 6.62
N MET A 16 -8.84 8.33 6.63
CA MET A 16 -8.82 7.46 5.44
C MET A 16 -10.20 7.14 4.83
N TYR A 17 -11.24 7.04 5.66
CA TYR A 17 -12.60 6.70 5.21
C TYR A 17 -13.43 7.90 4.76
N GLU A 18 -13.07 9.12 5.17
CA GLU A 18 -13.87 10.32 4.91
C GLU A 18 -13.46 11.05 3.61
N LEU A 19 -12.32 10.67 3.00
CA LEU A 19 -11.78 11.29 1.78
C LEU A 19 -12.53 10.94 0.49
N MET A 20 -13.29 9.84 0.51
CA MET A 20 -14.06 9.36 -0.63
C MET A 20 -15.51 9.87 -0.64
N ASP A 21 -15.96 10.49 0.46
CA ASP A 21 -17.31 11.05 0.56
C ASP A 21 -17.30 12.55 0.27
N THR A 22 -18.41 13.05 -0.26
CA THR A 22 -18.56 14.35 -0.93
C THR A 22 -18.43 15.57 0.01
N LYS A 23 -18.03 15.37 1.27
CA LYS A 23 -17.94 16.39 2.33
C LYS A 23 -16.52 16.60 2.85
N VAL A 24 -15.53 16.63 1.95
CA VAL A 24 -14.14 17.03 2.27
C VAL A 24 -14.09 18.42 2.94
N GLU A 25 -15.08 19.28 2.69
CA GLU A 25 -15.15 20.64 3.24
C GLU A 25 -15.22 20.72 4.77
N SER A 26 -15.58 19.64 5.48
CA SER A 26 -15.67 19.63 6.95
C SER A 26 -14.44 19.08 7.66
N ILE A 27 -13.42 18.63 6.92
CA ILE A 27 -12.25 17.98 7.50
C ILE A 27 -11.06 18.94 7.45
N PRO A 28 -10.45 19.33 8.60
CA PRO A 28 -9.30 20.22 8.63
C PRO A 28 -8.02 19.45 8.26
N LEU A 29 -7.91 18.99 7.02
CA LEU A 29 -6.68 18.39 6.52
C LEU A 29 -5.62 19.47 6.28
N PRO A 30 -4.35 19.24 6.65
CA PRO A 30 -3.27 20.16 6.34
C PRO A 30 -3.14 20.35 4.82
N LEU A 31 -3.43 21.57 4.35
CA LEU A 31 -3.14 21.97 2.98
C LEU A 31 -1.62 22.14 2.84
N LEU A 32 -1.02 21.35 1.97
CA LEU A 32 0.41 21.40 1.66
C LEU A 32 0.72 22.45 0.58
N GLY A 33 -0.22 22.68 -0.34
CA GLY A 33 -0.08 23.67 -1.40
C GLY A 33 -1.12 23.53 -2.51
N GLU A 34 -0.93 24.31 -3.57
CA GLU A 34 -1.77 24.30 -4.76
C GLU A 34 -0.92 24.16 -6.03
N ILE A 35 -1.42 23.45 -7.03
CA ILE A 35 -0.77 23.28 -8.34
C ILE A 35 -1.74 23.67 -9.46
N GLN A 36 -1.21 24.18 -10.58
CA GLN A 36 -1.99 24.64 -11.75
C GLN A 36 -1.99 23.58 -12.86
N LEU A 37 -2.11 22.31 -12.47
CA LEU A 37 -2.16 21.16 -13.36
C LEU A 37 -2.94 20.07 -12.62
N ARG A 38 -3.75 19.31 -13.35
CA ARG A 38 -4.34 18.08 -12.81
C ARG A 38 -3.23 17.04 -12.61
N PRO A 39 -3.00 16.56 -11.38
CA PRO A 39 -2.09 15.44 -11.15
C PRO A 39 -2.78 14.12 -11.50
N ASP A 40 -1.99 13.12 -11.85
CA ASP A 40 -2.41 11.72 -11.91
C ASP A 40 -1.95 10.95 -10.67
N ILE A 41 -2.58 9.81 -10.41
CA ILE A 41 -2.15 8.91 -9.33
C ILE A 41 -0.74 8.43 -9.67
N HIS A 42 0.12 8.37 -8.66
CA HIS A 42 1.55 8.06 -8.74
C HIS A 42 2.45 9.18 -9.28
N ASP A 43 1.91 10.36 -9.61
CA ASP A 43 2.75 11.53 -9.85
C ASP A 43 3.55 11.89 -8.59
N HIS A 44 4.81 12.30 -8.79
CA HIS A 44 5.67 12.80 -7.73
C HIS A 44 5.73 14.32 -7.74
N ILE A 45 5.35 14.93 -6.62
CA ILE A 45 5.31 16.39 -6.45
C ILE A 45 6.32 16.80 -5.39
N LYS A 46 7.15 17.80 -5.70
CA LYS A 46 8.10 18.38 -4.75
C LYS A 46 7.49 19.58 -4.04
N ILE A 47 7.40 19.53 -2.71
CA ILE A 47 6.85 20.59 -1.86
C ILE A 47 7.88 20.92 -0.79
N ASN A 48 8.36 22.16 -0.72
CA ASN A 48 9.36 22.61 0.27
C ASN A 48 10.63 21.76 0.36
N GLY A 49 11.07 21.14 -0.74
CA GLY A 49 12.25 20.28 -0.78
C GLY A 49 11.97 18.79 -0.61
N GLU A 50 10.82 18.44 -0.04
CA GLU A 50 10.36 17.08 0.19
C GLU A 50 9.61 16.53 -1.04
N ILE A 51 9.67 15.22 -1.25
CA ILE A 51 8.97 14.54 -2.35
C ILE A 51 7.70 13.88 -1.80
N TYR A 52 6.60 14.05 -2.51
CA TYR A 52 5.33 13.42 -2.21
C TYR A 52 4.82 12.63 -3.42
N SER A 53 4.20 11.48 -3.18
CA SER A 53 3.49 10.70 -4.21
C SER A 53 1.99 10.95 -4.11
N VAL A 54 1.33 11.17 -5.24
CA VAL A 54 -0.13 11.29 -5.30
C VAL A 54 -0.77 9.91 -5.15
N CYS A 55 -1.57 9.72 -4.10
CA CYS A 55 -2.15 8.42 -3.78
C CYS A 55 -3.67 8.36 -4.00
N ILE A 56 -4.37 9.51 -3.93
CA ILE A 56 -5.83 9.58 -4.09
C ILE A 56 -6.17 10.89 -4.80
N LEU A 57 -7.12 10.84 -5.73
CA LEU A 57 -7.71 12.01 -6.37
C LEU A 57 -9.19 12.14 -5.98
N ASN A 58 -9.59 13.32 -5.52
CA ASN A 58 -10.99 13.72 -5.40
C ASN A 58 -11.31 14.69 -6.54
N LEU A 59 -11.93 14.15 -7.59
CA LEU A 59 -12.26 14.88 -8.81
C LEU A 59 -13.36 15.93 -8.61
N ALA A 60 -14.23 15.75 -7.61
CA ALA A 60 -15.34 16.68 -7.36
C ALA A 60 -14.83 18.03 -6.83
N ASN A 61 -13.74 18.01 -6.06
CA ASN A 61 -13.22 19.18 -5.35
C ASN A 61 -11.84 19.64 -5.84
N ASN A 62 -11.32 19.06 -6.93
CA ASN A 62 -9.94 19.24 -7.40
C ASN A 62 -8.92 19.09 -6.26
N ALA A 63 -8.98 17.98 -5.52
CA ALA A 63 -8.07 17.70 -4.43
C ALA A 63 -7.25 16.44 -4.72
N ALA A 64 -5.96 16.50 -4.42
CA ALA A 64 -5.08 15.34 -4.44
C ALA A 64 -4.56 15.10 -3.02
N PHE A 65 -4.66 13.85 -2.57
CA PHE A 65 -4.06 13.42 -1.32
C PHE A 65 -2.73 12.78 -1.62
N VAL A 66 -1.70 13.36 -1.04
CA VAL A 66 -0.32 13.01 -1.31
C VAL A 66 0.31 12.45 -0.05
N ARG A 67 1.24 11.52 -0.23
CA ARG A 67 2.02 10.94 0.86
C ARG A 67 3.47 11.29 0.71
N ARG A 68 4.13 11.72 1.79
CA ARG A 68 5.56 12.00 1.78
C ARG A 68 6.35 10.72 1.50
N LEU A 69 7.35 10.80 0.62
CA LEU A 69 8.29 9.75 0.37
C LEU A 69 9.59 10.03 1.11
N ASP A 70 9.99 9.11 1.98
CA ASP A 70 11.36 9.04 2.47
C ASP A 70 12.12 8.03 1.61
N LEU A 71 13.11 8.52 0.86
CA LEU A 71 13.97 7.72 -0.03
C LEU A 71 15.42 7.65 0.48
N SER A 72 15.68 8.14 1.69
CA SER A 72 17.03 8.32 2.22
C SER A 72 17.57 7.10 2.97
N GLY A 73 16.74 6.06 3.15
CA GLY A 73 17.05 4.89 3.96
C GLY A 73 17.66 3.73 3.18
N ASN A 74 18.59 3.03 3.83
CA ASN A 74 18.88 1.64 3.49
C ASN A 74 17.89 0.76 4.25
N HIS A 75 16.97 0.15 3.52
CA HIS A 75 15.94 -0.70 4.09
C HIS A 75 16.40 -2.16 4.07
N ASP A 76 16.29 -2.84 5.20
CA ASP A 76 16.56 -4.27 5.28
C ASP A 76 15.47 -5.05 4.54
N THR A 77 15.85 -5.64 3.41
CA THR A 77 14.99 -6.42 2.51
C THR A 77 15.33 -7.91 2.52
N GLU A 78 16.24 -8.35 3.39
CA GLU A 78 16.75 -9.73 3.36
C GLU A 78 15.76 -10.67 4.07
N TYR A 79 15.16 -11.57 3.27
CA TYR A 79 14.28 -12.68 3.68
C TYR A 79 13.34 -12.35 4.84
N LYS A 80 12.48 -11.35 4.63
CA LYS A 80 11.46 -10.92 5.60
C LYS A 80 10.13 -11.65 5.37
N PRO A 81 9.27 -11.76 6.40
CA PRO A 81 7.92 -12.32 6.25
C PRO A 81 7.07 -11.59 5.21
N ASN A 82 7.22 -10.26 5.16
CA ASN A 82 6.57 -9.39 4.20
C ASN A 82 7.62 -8.70 3.32
N ALA A 83 7.30 -8.49 2.06
CA ALA A 83 8.21 -7.82 1.15
C ALA A 83 8.30 -6.33 1.48
N ARG A 84 9.54 -5.85 1.59
CA ARG A 84 9.83 -4.45 1.88
C ARG A 84 10.39 -3.77 0.65
N CYS A 85 9.85 -2.61 0.31
CA CYS A 85 10.38 -1.79 -0.77
C CYS A 85 11.81 -1.33 -0.44
N PRO A 86 12.79 -1.60 -1.31
CA PRO A 86 14.17 -1.20 -1.07
C PRO A 86 14.38 0.32 -1.14
N HIS A 87 13.45 1.05 -1.77
CA HIS A 87 13.57 2.50 -1.97
C HIS A 87 13.00 3.32 -0.83
N CYS A 88 11.85 2.91 -0.28
CA CYS A 88 11.11 3.71 0.71
C CYS A 88 10.76 2.97 2.00
N GLY A 89 11.12 1.69 2.11
CA GLY A 89 10.91 0.91 3.32
C GLY A 89 9.46 0.49 3.57
N TYR A 90 8.53 0.84 2.69
CA TYR A 90 7.14 0.38 2.76
C TYR A 90 7.08 -1.16 2.77
N GLU A 91 6.29 -1.70 3.67
CA GLU A 91 6.07 -3.13 3.83
C GLU A 91 4.73 -3.50 3.18
N ASP A 92 4.78 -4.35 2.16
CA ASP A 92 3.62 -4.88 1.47
C ASP A 92 3.18 -6.18 2.16
N ILE A 93 2.10 -6.10 2.93
CA ILE A 93 1.54 -7.22 3.69
C ILE A 93 0.83 -8.24 2.80
N ASP A 94 0.46 -7.84 1.58
CA ASP A 94 -0.23 -8.69 0.60
C ASP A 94 0.79 -9.36 -0.34
N CYS A 95 2.06 -9.43 0.06
CA CYS A 95 3.12 -9.98 -0.75
C CYS A 95 3.05 -11.47 -1.04
N PHE A 96 2.24 -12.18 -0.25
CA PHE A 96 1.93 -13.58 -0.47
C PHE A 96 1.11 -13.82 -1.75
N GLU A 97 0.39 -12.80 -2.25
CA GLU A 97 -0.44 -12.92 -3.47
C GLU A 97 0.37 -12.74 -4.76
N TRP A 98 1.65 -12.40 -4.66
CA TRP A 98 2.48 -12.17 -5.82
C TRP A 98 2.71 -13.46 -6.61
N SER A 99 2.59 -13.35 -7.93
CA SER A 99 2.76 -14.46 -8.86
C SER A 99 4.23 -14.78 -9.10
N GLY A 100 4.59 -16.06 -8.99
CA GLY A 100 5.97 -16.51 -9.17
C GLY A 100 6.82 -16.33 -7.92
N ASP A 101 8.01 -16.89 -7.96
CA ASP A 101 8.98 -16.82 -6.85
C ASP A 101 10.07 -15.77 -7.11
N GLU A 102 10.06 -15.12 -8.26
CA GLU A 102 10.91 -13.98 -8.59
C GLU A 102 10.23 -13.09 -9.64
N GLY A 103 10.62 -11.82 -9.73
CA GLY A 103 10.17 -10.91 -10.77
C GLY A 103 10.41 -9.44 -10.46
N ASP A 104 9.89 -8.57 -11.34
CA ASP A 104 9.96 -7.11 -11.21
C ASP A 104 8.59 -6.53 -10.92
N ARG A 105 8.51 -5.60 -9.95
CA ARG A 105 7.26 -4.94 -9.55
C ARG A 105 7.49 -3.48 -9.19
N GLU A 106 6.42 -2.71 -9.19
CA GLU A 106 6.43 -1.32 -8.72
C GLU A 106 5.91 -1.25 -7.29
N CYS A 107 6.54 -0.45 -6.45
CA CYS A 107 6.07 -0.26 -5.09
C CYS A 107 4.76 0.53 -5.07
N GLY A 108 3.69 -0.03 -4.50
CA GLY A 108 2.41 0.67 -4.34
C GLY A 108 2.45 1.94 -3.48
N HIS A 109 3.58 2.22 -2.82
CA HIS A 109 3.78 3.39 -1.98
C HIS A 109 4.59 4.50 -2.67
N CYS A 110 5.77 4.17 -3.23
CA CYS A 110 6.66 5.16 -3.86
C CYS A 110 6.67 5.09 -5.40
N SER A 111 6.02 4.09 -6.00
CA SER A 111 5.96 3.86 -7.45
C SER A 111 7.31 3.60 -8.12
N LEU A 112 8.37 3.38 -7.34
CA LEU A 112 9.67 3.00 -7.88
C LEU A 112 9.72 1.49 -8.14
N PRO A 113 10.33 1.05 -9.25
CA PRO A 113 10.46 -0.36 -9.60
C PRO A 113 11.50 -1.05 -8.72
N PHE A 114 11.26 -2.31 -8.39
CA PHE A 114 12.20 -3.18 -7.69
C PHE A 114 12.01 -4.63 -8.14
N SER A 115 13.09 -5.40 -8.10
CA SER A 115 13.04 -6.85 -8.29
C SER A 115 12.87 -7.55 -6.94
N TYR A 116 12.23 -8.71 -6.94
CA TYR A 116 12.07 -9.54 -5.75
C TYR A 116 12.38 -11.00 -6.06
N THR A 117 12.75 -11.72 -5.00
CA THR A 117 12.76 -13.18 -4.94
C THR A 117 12.05 -13.59 -3.65
N ARG A 118 11.34 -14.71 -3.67
CA ARG A 118 10.59 -15.27 -2.55
C ARG A 118 11.08 -16.67 -2.27
N GLU A 119 11.37 -16.95 -1.00
CA GLU A 119 11.55 -18.30 -0.49
C GLU A 119 10.31 -18.67 0.33
N ILE A 120 9.69 -19.82 0.00
CA ILE A 120 8.51 -20.31 0.72
C ILE A 120 8.95 -21.45 1.63
N ILE A 121 8.86 -21.22 2.94
CA ILE A 121 9.13 -22.23 3.96
C ILE A 121 7.79 -22.81 4.43
N ILE A 122 7.55 -24.10 4.16
CA ILE A 122 6.36 -24.83 4.61
C ILE A 122 6.79 -25.96 5.54
N GLU A 123 6.39 -25.87 6.80
CA GLU A 123 6.71 -26.87 7.82
C GLU A 123 5.42 -27.51 8.36
N TYR A 124 5.47 -28.82 8.60
CA TYR A 124 4.33 -29.60 9.10
C TYR A 124 4.70 -30.32 10.40
N SER A 125 3.74 -30.34 11.33
CA SER A 125 3.72 -31.27 12.44
C SER A 125 2.44 -32.09 12.36
N THR A 126 2.51 -33.38 12.66
CA THR A 126 1.35 -34.27 12.64
C THR A 126 1.29 -35.08 13.91
N GLU A 127 0.07 -35.31 14.41
CA GLU A 127 -0.19 -36.12 15.59
C GLU A 127 -1.16 -37.26 15.25
N LYS A 128 -1.09 -38.35 16.01
CA LYS A 128 -2.03 -39.46 15.86
C LYS A 128 -3.41 -39.04 16.37
N LYS A 129 -4.45 -39.20 15.55
CA LYS A 129 -5.84 -39.30 16.04
C LYS A 129 -6.20 -40.77 16.30
N GLY A 130 -6.91 -41.02 17.41
CA GLY A 130 -7.47 -42.34 17.72
C GLY A 130 -8.42 -42.86 16.63
N PRO A 131 -8.81 -44.15 16.67
CA PRO A 131 -9.63 -44.77 15.64
C PRO A 131 -10.96 -44.02 15.45
N SER A 132 -11.38 -43.82 14.19
CA SER A 132 -12.70 -43.28 13.88
C SER A 132 -13.75 -44.37 14.16
N ASN A 133 -14.43 -44.30 15.30
CA ASN A 133 -15.55 -45.19 15.61
C ASN A 133 -16.79 -44.83 14.76
N LYS A 134 -16.68 -44.91 13.43
CA LYS A 134 -17.86 -44.95 12.55
C LYS A 134 -18.42 -46.36 12.62
N PRO A 135 -19.59 -46.60 13.24
CA PRO A 135 -20.19 -47.92 13.26
C PRO A 135 -20.46 -48.38 11.82
N VAL A 136 -19.82 -49.47 11.41
CA VAL A 136 -20.18 -50.18 10.17
C VAL A 136 -21.39 -51.04 10.50
N ARG A 137 -22.54 -50.73 9.90
CA ARG A 137 -23.70 -51.64 9.98
C ARG A 137 -23.41 -52.84 9.09
N VAL A 138 -23.41 -54.03 9.68
CA VAL A 138 -23.42 -55.30 8.94
C VAL A 138 -24.88 -55.74 8.86
N GLU A 139 -25.43 -55.81 7.65
CA GLU A 139 -26.71 -56.49 7.41
C GLU A 139 -26.44 -57.99 7.33
N LEU A 140 -27.17 -58.79 8.12
CA LEU A 140 -27.14 -60.25 8.13
C LEU A 140 -28.21 -60.81 7.20
#